data_AF-X1UMT0-F1
#
_entry.id   AF-X1UMT0-F1
#
_cell.length_a   1.000
_cell.length_b   1.000
_cell.length_c   1.000
_cell.angle_alpha   90.00
_cell.angle_beta   90.00
_cell.angle_gamma   90.00
#
_symmetry.space_group_name_H-M   'P 1'
#
loop_
_entity.id
_entity.type
_entity.pdbx_description
1 polymer ?
#
loop_
_entity_poly.entity_id
_entity_poly.type
_entity_poly.pdbx_seq_one_letter_code
_entity_poly.pdbx_strand_id
1 'polypeptide(L)'
;MVKDAIKDVPYVVGLSNHMGSLVTTQEKPMRDVLQVVKAEGLYFVDSRTVSNSIAFPLAQKMGIKSTQRQVFLDNQKDSSYIESQFQTLISSAQKRGGALGIAHVDPITAEALKKILSRLEKRKIQLVYISDIVD
;
A
#
# COMPACT_ATOMS: atom_id res chain seq x y z
N MET A 1 -8.71 -17.31 -10.65
CA MET A 1 -8.49 -16.74 -9.31
C MET A 1 -8.20 -15.23 -9.35
N VAL A 2 -7.05 -14.74 -9.86
CA VAL A 2 -6.77 -13.28 -9.89
C VAL A 2 -7.75 -12.53 -10.81
N LYS A 3 -8.02 -13.05 -12.01
CA LYS A 3 -8.99 -12.46 -12.94
C LYS A 3 -10.41 -12.43 -12.37
N ASP A 4 -10.78 -13.43 -11.59
CA ASP A 4 -12.12 -13.51 -10.98
C ASP A 4 -12.23 -12.48 -9.85
N ALA A 5 -11.20 -12.35 -9.01
CA ALA A 5 -11.12 -11.31 -7.98
C ALA A 5 -11.19 -9.88 -8.56
N ILE A 6 -10.61 -9.64 -9.74
CA ILE A 6 -10.73 -8.37 -10.46
C ILE A 6 -12.17 -8.10 -10.89
N LYS A 7 -12.88 -9.12 -11.38
CA LYS A 7 -14.28 -8.99 -11.81
C LYS A 7 -15.24 -8.77 -10.65
N ASP A 8 -14.93 -9.34 -9.48
CA ASP A 8 -15.76 -9.22 -8.27
C ASP A 8 -15.69 -7.82 -7.64
N VAL A 9 -14.74 -6.97 -8.05
CA VAL A 9 -14.58 -5.59 -7.56
C VAL A 9 -14.72 -4.62 -8.74
N PRO A 10 -15.94 -4.13 -9.03
CA PRO A 10 -16.15 -3.13 -10.07
C PRO A 10 -15.26 -1.90 -9.88
N TYR A 11 -14.76 -1.34 -10.98
CA TYR A 11 -13.94 -0.12 -11.00
C TYR A 11 -12.55 -0.26 -10.35
N VAL A 12 -12.05 -1.48 -10.17
CA VAL A 12 -10.68 -1.71 -9.68
C VAL A 12 -9.65 -1.06 -10.63
N VAL A 13 -8.74 -0.26 -10.06
CA VAL A 13 -7.65 0.41 -10.80
C VAL A 13 -6.27 -0.10 -10.39
N GLY A 14 -6.20 -0.94 -9.36
CA GLY A 14 -4.96 -1.52 -8.86
C GLY A 14 -5.19 -2.70 -7.93
N LEU A 15 -4.12 -3.47 -7.70
CA LEU A 15 -4.13 -4.62 -6.80
C LEU A 15 -3.08 -4.47 -5.69
N SER A 16 -3.39 -4.97 -4.51
CA SER A 16 -2.45 -5.13 -3.40
C SER A 16 -2.46 -6.56 -2.88
N ASN A 17 -1.35 -7.05 -2.33
CA ASN A 17 -1.35 -8.34 -1.66
C ASN A 17 -1.88 -8.23 -0.21
N HIS A 18 -2.67 -9.21 0.20
CA HIS A 18 -3.04 -9.46 1.60
C HIS A 18 -2.31 -10.72 2.06
N MET A 19 -1.48 -10.63 3.11
CA MET A 19 -0.51 -11.69 3.45
C MET A 19 0.38 -12.03 2.23
N GLY A 20 0.57 -13.31 1.94
CA GLY A 20 1.29 -13.75 0.74
C GLY A 20 2.80 -13.91 0.94
N SER A 21 3.29 -13.97 2.16
CA SER A 21 4.73 -14.06 2.51
C SER A 21 5.53 -15.06 1.66
N LEU A 22 4.93 -16.22 1.35
CA LEU A 22 5.56 -17.20 0.46
C LEU A 22 5.56 -16.77 -1.00
N VAL A 23 4.39 -16.36 -1.52
CA VAL A 23 4.23 -15.97 -2.93
C VAL A 23 5.08 -14.74 -3.25
N THR A 24 5.11 -13.74 -2.36
CA THR A 24 5.85 -12.51 -2.55
C THR A 24 7.37 -12.71 -2.51
N THR A 25 7.88 -13.90 -2.17
CA THR A 25 9.31 -14.24 -2.20
C THR A 25 9.68 -15.18 -3.35
N GLN A 26 8.71 -15.63 -4.14
CA GLN A 26 8.92 -16.57 -5.24
C GLN A 26 8.64 -15.92 -6.58
N GLU A 27 9.65 -15.91 -7.46
CA GLU A 27 9.55 -15.18 -8.74
C GLU A 27 8.46 -15.71 -9.65
N LYS A 28 8.38 -17.03 -9.84
CA LYS A 28 7.41 -17.65 -10.74
C LYS A 28 5.95 -17.30 -10.38
N PRO A 29 5.43 -17.63 -9.19
CA PRO A 29 4.04 -17.34 -8.87
C PRO A 29 3.75 -15.82 -8.80
N MET A 30 4.71 -15.01 -8.34
CA MET A 30 4.52 -13.56 -8.33
C MET A 30 4.48 -12.97 -9.75
N ARG A 31 5.30 -13.50 -10.66
CA ARG A 31 5.28 -13.13 -12.09
C ARG A 31 3.93 -13.47 -12.71
N ASP A 32 3.37 -14.64 -12.43
CA ASP A 32 2.06 -15.05 -12.96
C ASP A 32 0.95 -14.09 -12.50
N VAL A 33 0.97 -13.66 -11.23
CA VAL A 33 0.05 -12.64 -10.71
C VAL A 33 0.25 -11.30 -11.42
N LEU A 34 1.50 -10.83 -11.52
CA LEU A 34 1.82 -9.53 -12.14
C LEU A 34 1.54 -9.51 -13.64
N GLN A 35 1.60 -10.65 -14.33
CA GLN A 35 1.17 -10.74 -15.73
C GLN A 35 -0.31 -10.41 -15.89
N VAL A 36 -1.16 -10.88 -14.97
CA VAL A 36 -2.59 -10.53 -14.96
C VAL A 36 -2.77 -9.04 -14.66
N VAL A 37 -2.09 -8.52 -13.63
CA VAL A 37 -2.11 -7.07 -13.29
C VAL A 37 -1.78 -6.22 -14.52
N LYS A 38 -0.71 -6.59 -15.24
CA LYS A 38 -0.27 -5.88 -16.45
C LYS A 38 -1.28 -5.98 -17.59
N ALA A 39 -1.83 -7.16 -17.84
CA ALA A 39 -2.78 -7.39 -18.93
C ALA A 39 -4.08 -6.60 -18.73
N GLU A 40 -4.49 -6.39 -17.48
CA GLU A 40 -5.69 -5.62 -17.12
C GLU A 40 -5.41 -4.11 -16.96
N GLY A 41 -4.17 -3.66 -17.19
CA GLY A 41 -3.81 -2.24 -17.09
C GLY A 41 -3.82 -1.66 -15.67
N LEU A 42 -3.71 -2.52 -14.65
CA LEU A 42 -3.79 -2.14 -13.24
C LEU A 42 -2.41 -1.76 -12.68
N TYR A 43 -2.37 -0.90 -11.66
CA TYR A 43 -1.15 -0.71 -10.85
C TYR A 43 -1.03 -1.77 -9.75
N PHE A 44 0.16 -1.92 -9.18
CA PHE A 44 0.43 -2.85 -8.08
C PHE A 44 0.95 -2.17 -6.81
N VAL A 45 0.45 -2.59 -5.65
CA VAL A 45 0.88 -2.13 -4.33
C VAL A 45 1.40 -3.33 -3.54
N ASP A 46 2.69 -3.35 -3.23
CA ASP A 46 3.25 -4.35 -2.32
C ASP A 46 2.99 -3.94 -0.86
N SER A 47 2.11 -4.66 -0.17
CA SER A 47 1.85 -4.49 1.26
C SER A 47 3.03 -4.89 2.14
N ARG A 48 4.03 -5.56 1.55
CA ARG A 48 5.32 -5.94 2.15
C ARG A 48 5.13 -6.68 3.48
N THR A 49 4.50 -7.85 3.41
CA THR A 49 4.24 -8.72 4.57
C THR A 49 5.49 -9.47 5.06
N VAL A 50 6.54 -9.51 4.23
CA VAL A 50 7.89 -9.97 4.58
C VAL A 50 8.94 -8.99 4.07
N SER A 51 10.07 -8.91 4.78
CA SER A 51 11.13 -7.93 4.50
C SER A 51 11.82 -8.15 3.15
N ASN A 52 11.89 -9.41 2.70
CA ASN A 52 12.51 -9.88 1.45
C ASN A 52 11.50 -10.08 0.31
N SER A 53 10.33 -9.43 0.35
CA SER A 53 9.39 -9.41 -0.78
C SER A 53 10.09 -8.93 -2.06
N ILE A 54 9.89 -9.68 -3.14
CA ILE A 54 10.34 -9.34 -4.49
C ILE A 54 9.20 -8.75 -5.34
N ALA A 55 7.98 -8.61 -4.80
CA ALA A 55 6.80 -8.26 -5.59
C ALA A 55 6.92 -6.84 -6.19
N PHE A 56 7.28 -5.83 -5.38
CA PHE A 56 7.53 -4.48 -5.87
C PHE A 56 8.66 -4.39 -6.94
N PRO A 57 9.90 -4.87 -6.70
CA PRO A 57 10.95 -4.78 -7.70
C PRO A 57 10.65 -5.60 -8.97
N LEU A 58 9.93 -6.71 -8.85
CA LEU A 58 9.48 -7.49 -10.01
C LEU A 58 8.42 -6.74 -10.82
N ALA A 59 7.46 -6.06 -10.17
CA ALA A 59 6.47 -5.23 -10.83
C ALA A 59 7.12 -4.09 -11.63
N GLN A 60 8.07 -3.39 -11.00
CA GLN A 60 8.90 -2.36 -11.65
C GLN A 60 9.64 -2.93 -12.87
N LYS A 61 10.33 -4.07 -12.73
CA LYS A 61 11.03 -4.74 -13.84
C LYS A 61 10.09 -5.12 -14.99
N MET A 62 8.81 -5.40 -14.69
CA MET A 62 7.80 -5.73 -15.69
C MET A 62 7.14 -4.49 -16.31
N GLY A 63 7.52 -3.27 -15.91
CA GLY A 63 6.93 -2.02 -16.37
C GLY A 63 5.50 -1.80 -15.88
N ILE A 64 5.19 -2.31 -14.69
CA ILE A 64 3.89 -2.13 -14.02
C ILE A 64 4.05 -0.97 -13.05
N LYS A 65 3.21 0.06 -13.20
CA LYS A 65 3.12 1.16 -12.24
C LYS A 65 2.94 0.58 -10.84
N SER A 66 3.84 0.90 -9.93
CA SER A 66 3.79 0.26 -8.63
C SER A 66 4.39 1.08 -7.51
N THR A 67 4.01 0.72 -6.28
CA THR A 67 4.63 1.24 -5.07
C THR A 67 4.64 0.14 -4.01
N GLN A 68 5.23 0.42 -2.87
CA GLN A 68 5.22 -0.48 -1.72
C GLN A 68 4.90 0.29 -0.45
N ARG A 69 4.37 -0.39 0.56
CA ARG A 69 4.13 0.18 1.88
C ARG A 69 5.44 0.61 2.55
N GLN A 70 5.48 1.84 3.07
CA GLN A 70 6.55 2.28 3.97
C GLN A 70 6.18 2.07 5.44
N VAL A 71 4.93 2.35 5.82
CA VAL A 71 4.50 2.29 7.22
C VAL A 71 3.21 1.49 7.36
N PHE A 72 3.17 0.62 8.38
CA PHE A 72 1.93 -0.02 8.82
C PHE A 72 1.40 0.76 10.03
N LEU A 73 0.18 1.28 9.94
CA LEU A 73 -0.31 2.27 10.91
C LEU A 73 -0.87 1.63 12.19
N ASP A 74 -1.50 0.46 12.09
CA ASP A 74 -2.35 -0.11 13.14
C ASP A 74 -1.98 -1.56 13.50
N ASN A 75 -0.69 -1.91 13.42
CA ASN A 75 -0.18 -3.19 13.94
C ASN A 75 -0.52 -3.39 15.44
N GLN A 76 -0.71 -2.30 16.17
CA GLN A 76 -1.27 -2.29 17.51
C GLN A 76 -2.56 -1.48 17.49
N LYS A 77 -3.60 -2.00 18.11
CA LYS A 77 -4.92 -1.35 18.22
C LYS A 77 -4.93 -0.33 19.35
N ASP A 78 -4.04 0.66 19.22
CA ASP A 78 -3.86 1.73 20.18
C ASP A 78 -3.72 3.08 19.46
N SER A 79 -4.44 4.08 19.93
CA SER A 79 -4.49 5.40 19.27
C SER A 79 -3.14 6.11 19.28
N SER A 80 -2.36 5.97 20.36
CA SER A 80 -1.04 6.61 20.47
C SER A 80 -0.02 5.95 19.55
N TYR A 81 -0.10 4.62 19.42
CA TYR A 81 0.68 3.86 18.44
C TYR A 81 0.38 4.34 17.01
N ILE A 82 -0.90 4.40 16.63
CA ILE A 82 -1.32 4.84 15.30
C ILE A 82 -0.84 6.28 15.02
N GLU A 83 -0.93 7.19 15.99
CA GLU A 83 -0.43 8.55 15.85
C GLU A 83 1.08 8.58 15.61
N SER A 84 1.86 7.79 16.35
CA SER A 84 3.31 7.69 16.17
C SER A 84 3.70 7.11 14.79
N GLN A 85 2.97 6.12 14.30
CA GLN A 85 3.17 5.54 12.98
C GLN A 85 2.80 6.55 11.89
N PHE A 86 1.75 7.35 12.10
CA PHE A 86 1.43 8.44 11.18
C PHE A 86 2.54 9.50 11.14
N GLN A 87 3.16 9.85 12.28
CA GLN A 87 4.35 10.74 12.27
C GLN A 87 5.52 10.15 11.48
N THR A 88 5.72 8.84 11.57
CA THR A 88 6.72 8.12 10.78
C THR A 88 6.39 8.19 9.29
N LEU A 89 5.12 8.06 8.92
CA LEU A 89 4.65 8.19 7.54
C LEU A 89 4.92 9.58 6.98
N ILE A 90 4.59 10.62 7.75
CA ILE A 90 4.91 12.02 7.42
C ILE A 90 6.40 12.20 7.16
N SER A 91 7.23 11.72 8.08
CA SER A 91 8.69 11.83 7.99
C SER A 91 9.23 11.10 6.75
N SER A 92 8.63 9.97 6.38
CA SER A 92 8.97 9.25 5.15
C SER A 92 8.58 10.05 3.91
N ALA A 93 7.38 10.64 3.89
CA ALA A 93 6.90 11.44 2.77
C ALA A 93 7.79 12.67 2.52
N GLN A 94 8.16 13.39 3.58
CA GLN A 94 9.05 14.56 3.49
C GLN A 94 10.43 14.23 2.90
N LYS A 95 10.96 13.02 3.16
CA LYS A 95 12.25 12.58 2.64
C LYS A 95 12.20 12.10 1.19
N ARG A 96 11.06 11.57 0.75
CA ARG A 96 10.93 10.84 -0.54
C ARG A 96 10.05 11.56 -1.56
N GLY A 97 9.39 12.65 -1.18
CA GLY A 97 8.36 13.31 -1.98
C GLY A 97 6.96 12.68 -1.84
N GLY A 98 6.88 11.42 -1.38
CA GLY A 98 5.63 10.71 -1.11
C GLY A 98 5.85 9.48 -0.23
N ALA A 99 4.80 8.98 0.40
CA ALA A 99 4.84 7.72 1.13
C ALA A 99 3.45 7.09 1.25
N LEU A 100 3.41 5.76 1.29
CA LEU A 100 2.23 4.94 1.49
C LEU A 100 2.22 4.35 2.90
N GLY A 101 1.18 4.69 3.65
CA GLY A 101 0.78 4.02 4.89
C GLY A 101 -0.40 3.09 4.63
N ILE A 102 -0.40 1.91 5.25
CA ILE A 102 -1.55 0.98 5.20
C ILE A 102 -2.09 0.77 6.62
N ALA A 103 -3.41 0.62 6.70
CA ALA A 103 -4.17 0.38 7.90
C ALA A 103 -5.30 -0.62 7.61
N HIS A 104 -5.87 -1.25 8.64
CA HIS A 104 -7.06 -2.08 8.50
C HIS A 104 -8.35 -1.28 8.77
N VAL A 105 -9.48 -1.82 8.30
CA VAL A 105 -10.82 -1.32 8.64
C VAL A 105 -11.11 -1.70 10.09
N ASP A 106 -10.92 -0.73 10.99
CA ASP A 106 -11.06 -0.93 12.44
C ASP A 106 -11.51 0.38 13.12
N PRO A 107 -12.43 0.32 14.10
CA PRO A 107 -12.97 1.53 14.74
C PRO A 107 -11.93 2.40 15.43
N ILE A 108 -10.96 1.80 16.14
CA ILE A 108 -9.89 2.53 16.84
C ILE A 108 -9.01 3.24 15.81
N THR A 109 -8.74 2.56 14.70
CA THR A 109 -7.96 3.09 13.58
C THR A 109 -8.66 4.27 12.91
N ALA A 110 -9.96 4.14 12.64
CA ALA A 110 -10.76 5.22 12.07
C ALA A 110 -10.83 6.45 12.98
N GLU A 111 -11.02 6.26 14.29
CA GLU A 111 -11.09 7.36 15.25
C GLU A 111 -9.75 8.09 15.39
N ALA A 112 -8.64 7.34 15.49
CA ALA A 112 -7.29 7.89 15.54
C ALA A 112 -6.99 8.71 14.29
N LEU A 113 -7.26 8.17 13.10
CA LEU A 113 -7.07 8.88 11.84
C LEU A 113 -7.93 10.15 11.78
N LYS A 114 -9.21 10.09 12.14
CA LYS A 114 -10.07 11.30 12.17
C LYS A 114 -9.46 12.43 13.02
N LYS A 115 -8.92 12.11 14.21
CA LYS A 115 -8.24 13.07 15.08
C LYS A 115 -6.97 13.63 14.43
N ILE A 116 -6.14 12.77 13.85
CA ILE A 116 -4.90 13.17 13.17
C ILE A 116 -5.19 14.08 11.97
N LEU A 117 -6.14 13.68 11.13
CA LEU A 117 -6.48 14.39 9.89
C LEU A 117 -7.05 15.78 10.16
N SER A 118 -7.82 15.97 11.25
CA SER A 118 -8.29 17.31 11.67
C SER A 118 -7.17 18.29 12.04
N ARG A 119 -5.93 17.82 12.18
CA ARG A 119 -4.74 18.62 12.53
C ARG A 119 -3.71 18.68 11.39
N LEU A 120 -4.05 18.21 10.19
CA LEU A 120 -3.13 18.08 9.06
C LEU A 120 -2.73 19.40 8.42
N GLU A 121 -3.61 20.41 8.38
CA GLU A 121 -3.37 21.66 7.65
C GLU A 121 -2.06 22.35 8.07
N LYS A 122 -1.67 22.19 9.34
CA LYS A 122 -0.44 22.76 9.90
C LYS A 122 0.84 22.07 9.42
N ARG A 123 0.74 20.91 8.77
CA ARG A 123 1.87 20.01 8.51
C ARG A 123 2.38 20.04 7.07
N LYS A 124 1.75 20.83 6.17
CA LYS A 124 2.09 20.94 4.73
C LYS A 124 2.12 19.57 4.04
N ILE A 125 1.12 18.74 4.30
CA ILE A 125 0.98 17.40 3.73
C ILE A 125 -0.37 17.31 3.05
N GLN A 126 -0.38 16.73 1.86
CA GLN A 126 -1.57 16.46 1.10
C GLN A 126 -1.83 14.95 1.06
N LEU A 127 -3.07 14.56 1.33
CA LEU A 127 -3.53 13.21 1.01
C LEU A 127 -3.86 13.16 -0.48
N VAL A 128 -3.36 12.14 -1.15
CA VAL A 128 -3.52 11.90 -2.59
C VAL A 128 -3.98 10.45 -2.82
N TYR A 129 -4.44 10.15 -4.03
CA TYR A 129 -4.73 8.77 -4.38
C TYR A 129 -3.44 7.99 -4.59
N ILE A 130 -3.49 6.67 -4.41
CA ILE A 130 -2.33 5.82 -4.67
C ILE A 130 -1.88 5.94 -6.13
N SER A 131 -2.82 6.13 -7.06
CA SER A 131 -2.53 6.38 -8.48
C SER A 131 -1.61 7.57 -8.75
N ASP A 132 -1.52 8.52 -7.81
CA ASP A 132 -0.73 9.73 -7.95
C ASP A 132 0.74 9.54 -7.51
N ILE A 133 1.05 8.41 -6.86
CA ILE A 133 2.38 8.12 -6.28
C ILE A 133 2.96 6.76 -6.72
N VAL A 134 2.32 6.11 -7.69
CA VAL A 134 2.85 4.91 -8.35
C VAL A 134 3.63 5.32 -9.59
N ASP A 135 4.82 4.75 -9.72
CA ASP A 135 5.73 5.01 -10.83
C ASP A 135 5.93 3.75 -11.68
#